data_AF-A0A942BT96-F1
#
_entry.id   AF-A0A942BT96-F1
#
_cell.length_a   1.000
_cell.length_b   1.000
_cell.length_c   1.000
_cell.angle_alpha   90.00
_cell.angle_beta   90.00
_cell.angle_gamma   90.00
#
_symmetry.space_group_name_H-M   'P 1'
#
loop_
_entity.id
_entity.type
_entity.pdbx_description
1 polymer ?
#
loop_
_entity_poly.entity_id
_entity_poly.type
_entity_poly.pdbx_seq_one_letter_code
_entity_poly.pdbx_strand_id
1 'polypeptide(L)'
;MSWFSRKPKRSMTAAAWARPEMSVTFRAEIMPGRTREERTFKIAKVFPNGRVTLYDFLGEHREGAFEPINFLREKARASLDGNDPADGKDPDIG
;
A
#
# COMPACT_ATOMS: atom_id res chain seq x y z
N MET A 1 4.12 10.64 45.93
CA MET A 1 4.49 9.80 44.77
C MET A 1 3.23 9.10 44.28
N SER A 2 2.74 9.43 43.09
CA SER A 2 1.73 8.61 42.41
C SER A 2 2.06 8.56 40.93
N TRP A 3 2.32 7.32 40.50
CA TRP A 3 2.79 6.91 39.19
C TRP A 3 1.74 7.22 38.13
N PHE A 4 2.08 8.15 37.23
CA PHE A 4 1.30 8.47 36.05
C PHE A 4 1.21 7.26 35.11
N SER A 5 0.13 6.49 35.19
CA SER A 5 -0.25 5.54 34.14
C SER A 5 -0.85 6.29 32.96
N ARG A 6 0.02 6.92 32.14
CA ARG A 6 -0.36 7.43 30.82
C ARG A 6 -0.64 6.22 29.93
N LYS A 7 -1.93 5.87 29.79
CA LYS A 7 -2.40 5.01 28.68
C LYS A 7 -1.88 5.61 27.37
N PRO A 8 -1.14 4.86 26.53
CA PRO A 8 -0.72 5.37 25.24
C PRO A 8 -1.97 5.67 24.42
N LYS A 9 -2.19 6.95 24.13
CA LYS A 9 -3.22 7.44 23.22
C LYS A 9 -2.93 6.76 21.88
N ARG A 10 -3.76 5.78 21.47
CA ARG A 10 -3.70 5.22 20.12
C ARG A 10 -3.74 6.40 19.14
N SER A 11 -2.63 6.69 18.48
CA SER A 11 -2.56 7.73 17.47
C SER A 11 -3.41 7.29 16.29
N MET A 12 -4.67 7.72 16.27
CA MET A 12 -5.60 7.46 15.16
C MET A 12 -5.10 8.08 13.83
N THR A 13 -4.02 8.86 13.85
CA THR A 13 -3.42 9.51 12.69
C THR A 13 -2.58 8.58 11.81
N ALA A 14 -1.90 7.57 12.39
CA ALA A 14 -1.15 6.61 11.57
C ALA A 14 -2.07 5.67 10.78
N ALA A 15 -3.28 5.43 11.28
CA ALA A 15 -4.28 4.58 10.63
C ALA A 15 -5.01 5.25 9.45
N ALA A 16 -4.80 6.55 9.19
CA ALA A 16 -5.64 7.29 8.25
C ALA A 16 -5.26 7.07 6.77
N TRP A 17 -3.97 6.94 6.44
CA TRP A 17 -3.52 6.89 5.04
C TRP A 17 -2.84 5.56 4.64
N ALA A 18 -2.32 4.80 5.61
CA ALA A 18 -1.52 3.60 5.36
C ALA A 18 -2.03 2.41 6.17
N ARG A 19 -1.94 1.23 5.56
CA ARG A 19 -2.14 -0.06 6.23
C ARG A 19 -1.05 -1.05 5.76
N PRO A 20 -0.68 -2.04 6.58
CA PRO A 20 0.13 -3.17 6.10
C PRO A 20 -0.49 -3.82 4.87
N GLU A 21 0.33 -4.41 4.00
CA GLU A 21 -0.01 -5.04 2.72
C GLU A 21 -0.57 -4.12 1.62
N MET A 22 -0.87 -2.85 1.91
CA MET A 22 -1.33 -1.89 0.91
C MET A 22 -0.21 -1.51 -0.06
N SER A 23 -0.55 -1.45 -1.34
CA SER A 23 0.35 -0.97 -2.39
C SER A 23 0.40 0.56 -2.39
N VAL A 24 1.61 1.09 -2.43
CA VAL A 24 1.89 2.53 -2.57
C VAL A 24 2.89 2.74 -3.69
N THR A 25 2.73 3.82 -4.43
CA THR A 25 3.60 4.17 -5.55
C THR A 25 4.41 5.41 -5.20
N PHE A 26 5.74 5.33 -5.23
CA PHE A 26 6.59 6.52 -5.07
C PHE A 26 6.35 7.53 -6.17
N ARG A 27 6.41 8.83 -5.86
CA ARG A 27 6.29 9.88 -6.88
C ARG A 27 7.46 9.84 -7.88
N ALA A 28 7.21 10.26 -9.12
CA ALA A 28 8.17 10.11 -10.22
C ALA A 28 9.45 10.92 -10.00
N GLU A 29 9.37 12.05 -9.29
CA GLU A 29 10.52 12.86 -8.91
C GLU A 29 11.42 12.21 -7.86
N ILE A 30 10.92 11.24 -7.09
CA ILE A 30 11.72 10.53 -6.08
C ILE A 30 12.45 9.35 -6.73
N MET A 31 11.84 8.73 -7.73
CA MET A 31 12.41 7.62 -8.49
C MET A 31 12.38 7.93 -10.01
N PRO A 32 13.21 8.87 -10.48
CA PRO A 32 13.25 9.21 -11.89
C PRO A 32 13.74 8.03 -12.73
N GLY A 33 13.26 7.95 -13.97
CA GLY A 33 13.64 6.88 -14.91
C GLY A 33 13.04 5.50 -14.60
N ARG A 34 12.16 5.40 -13.60
CA ARG A 34 11.44 4.16 -13.25
C ARG A 34 9.98 4.23 -13.69
N THR A 35 9.49 3.13 -14.24
CA THR A 35 8.07 2.93 -14.53
C THR A 35 7.23 3.00 -13.26
N ARG A 36 5.91 3.13 -13.40
CA ARG A 36 5.01 3.21 -12.24
C ARG A 36 5.03 1.90 -11.45
N GLU A 37 5.10 0.79 -12.16
CA GLU A 37 5.12 -0.57 -11.63
C GLU A 37 6.38 -0.79 -10.78
N GLU A 38 7.55 -0.38 -11.28
CA GLU A 38 8.82 -0.42 -10.53
C GLU A 38 8.84 0.52 -9.32
N ARG A 39 8.02 1.58 -9.32
CA ARG A 39 7.86 2.50 -8.19
C ARG A 39 6.81 2.05 -7.19
N THR A 40 6.11 0.95 -7.44
CA THR A 40 5.02 0.46 -6.60
C THR A 40 5.51 -0.63 -5.67
N PHE A 41 5.34 -0.42 -4.37
CA PHE A 41 5.77 -1.33 -3.31
C PHE A 41 4.61 -1.63 -2.36
N LYS A 42 4.71 -2.73 -1.63
CA LYS A 42 3.78 -3.06 -0.54
C LYS A 42 4.31 -2.54 0.79
N ILE A 43 3.43 -2.00 1.61
CA ILE A 43 3.73 -1.58 2.98
C ILE A 43 3.95 -2.82 3.86
N ALA A 44 5.12 -2.92 4.49
CA ALA A 44 5.43 -3.97 5.46
C ALA A 44 4.97 -3.61 6.88
N LYS A 45 5.21 -2.37 7.31
CA LYS A 45 4.84 -1.90 8.65
C LYS A 45 4.48 -0.42 8.66
N VAL A 46 3.48 -0.06 9.46
CA VAL A 46 3.10 1.32 9.74
C VAL A 46 3.50 1.69 11.16
N PHE A 47 4.22 2.80 11.32
CA PHE A 47 4.68 3.30 12.61
C PHE A 47 3.70 4.33 13.20
N PRO A 48 3.64 4.48 14.54
CA PRO A 48 2.73 5.42 15.20
C PRO A 48 2.91 6.89 14.80
N ASN A 49 4.08 7.25 14.24
CA ASN A 49 4.42 8.58 13.73
C ASN A 49 3.96 8.82 12.28
N GLY A 50 3.26 7.86 11.67
CA GLY A 50 2.79 7.93 10.29
C GLY A 50 3.85 7.62 9.22
N ARG A 51 5.02 7.10 9.61
CA ARG A 51 6.01 6.54 8.66
C ARG A 51 5.70 5.08 8.34
N VAL A 52 6.22 4.60 7.21
CA VAL A 52 6.09 3.21 6.78
C VAL A 52 7.45 2.62 6.39
N THR A 53 7.60 1.31 6.58
CA THR A 53 8.60 0.51 5.86
C THR A 53 7.90 -0.29 4.77
N LEU A 54 8.66 -0.64 3.74
CA LEU A 54 8.17 -1.34 2.56
C LEU A 54 8.83 -2.73 2.46
N TYR A 55 8.16 -3.67 1.81
CA TYR A 55 8.82 -4.91 1.41
C TYR A 55 9.89 -4.62 0.35
N ASP A 56 11.03 -5.28 0.48
CA ASP A 56 12.17 -5.23 -0.46
C ASP A 56 12.71 -3.81 -0.73
N PHE A 57 12.39 -2.84 0.13
CA PHE A 57 12.88 -1.46 0.01
C PHE A 57 13.23 -0.87 1.37
N LEU A 58 14.50 -0.48 1.52
CA LEU A 58 15.07 -0.08 2.81
C LEU A 58 14.60 1.33 3.22
N GLY A 59 14.58 1.56 4.54
CA GLY A 59 14.30 2.86 5.14
C GLY A 59 12.84 3.13 5.50
N GLU A 60 12.63 4.24 6.20
CA GLU A 60 11.31 4.72 6.63
C GLU A 60 10.84 5.89 5.77
N HIS A 61 9.62 5.78 5.25
CA HIS A 61 9.05 6.71 4.28
C HIS A 61 7.83 7.43 4.83
N ARG A 62 7.61 8.67 4.40
CA ARG A 62 6.43 9.48 4.78
C ARG A 62 5.44 9.51 3.62
N GLU A 63 4.17 9.74 3.94
CA GLU A 63 3.07 9.85 2.96
C GLU A 63 3.42 10.71 1.73
N GLY A 64 4.02 11.89 1.93
CA GLY A 64 4.36 12.82 0.83
C GLY A 64 5.41 12.31 -0.16
N ALA A 65 6.04 11.16 0.10
CA ALA A 65 6.90 10.48 -0.85
C ALA A 65 6.12 9.68 -1.91
N PHE A 66 4.84 9.44 -1.66
CA PHE A 66 3.99 8.61 -2.51
C PHE A 66 3.02 9.46 -3.33
N GLU A 67 2.57 8.88 -4.44
CA GLU A 67 1.45 9.40 -5.19
C GLU A 67 0.18 9.36 -4.32
N PRO A 68 -0.75 10.33 -4.46
CA PRO A 68 -2.00 10.32 -3.71
C PRO A 68 -2.77 9.01 -3.93
N ILE A 69 -3.17 8.36 -2.84
CA ILE A 69 -3.93 7.11 -2.91
C ILE A 69 -5.37 7.42 -3.30
N ASN A 70 -5.77 7.04 -4.51
CA ASN A 70 -7.16 7.09 -4.92
C ASN A 70 -7.84 5.76 -4.54
N PHE A 71 -8.48 5.73 -3.36
CA PHE A 71 -9.09 4.52 -2.78
C PHE A 71 -10.14 3.85 -3.68
N LEU A 72 -10.81 4.61 -4.55
CA LEU A 72 -11.75 4.07 -5.55
C LEU A 72 -11.06 3.16 -6.57
N ARG A 73 -9.82 3.50 -6.95
CA ARG A 73 -9.03 2.76 -7.94
C ARG A 73 -8.37 1.51 -7.35
N GLU A 74 -7.98 1.56 -6.08
CA GLU A 74 -7.41 0.40 -5.38
C GLU A 74 -8.41 -0.74 -5.29
N LYS A 75 -9.68 -0.44 -4.93
CA LYS A 75 -10.75 -1.43 -4.88
C LYS A 75 -10.94 -2.13 -6.22
N ALA A 76 -10.93 -1.38 -7.32
CA ALA A 76 -11.06 -1.94 -8.67
C ALA A 76 -9.88 -2.86 -9.06
N ARG A 77 -8.64 -2.53 -8.67
CA ARG A 77 -7.47 -3.40 -8.92
C ARG A 77 -7.51 -4.67 -8.07
N ALA A 78 -7.95 -4.59 -6.82
CA ALA A 78 -8.15 -5.76 -5.98
C ALA A 78 -9.26 -6.68 -6.52
N SER A 79 -10.26 -6.13 -7.22
CA SER A 79 -11.32 -6.90 -7.87
C SER A 79 -10.90 -7.56 -9.20
N LEU A 80 -9.80 -7.13 -9.84
CA LEU A 80 -9.30 -7.69 -11.10
C LEU A 80 -8.31 -8.86 -10.90
N ASP A 81 -7.74 -9.02 -9.71
CA ASP A 81 -6.81 -10.12 -9.36
C ASP A 81 -7.55 -11.40 -8.93
N GLY A 82 -8.87 -11.34 -8.77
CA GLY A 82 -9.70 -12.48 -8.41
C GLY A 82 -10.22 -13.23 -9.63
N ASN A 83 -9.50 -14.26 -10.06
CA ASN A 83 -9.99 -15.41 -10.86
C ASN A 83 -11.06 -15.10 -11.93
N ASP A 84 -10.62 -14.81 -13.16
CA ASP A 84 -11.37 -15.24 -14.34
C ASP A 84 -10.73 -16.55 -14.82
N PRO A 85 -11.29 -17.74 -14.52
CA PRO A 85 -10.91 -18.93 -15.25
C PRO A 85 -11.30 -18.67 -16.70
N ALA A 86 -10.30 -18.62 -17.57
CA ALA A 86 -10.52 -18.73 -19.00
C ALA A 86 -11.28 -20.04 -19.24
N ASP A 87 -12.61 -19.96 -19.41
CA ASP A 87 -13.42 -21.02 -19.99
C ASP A 87 -13.02 -21.10 -21.46
N GLY A 88 -11.88 -21.74 -21.70
CA GLY A 88 -11.47 -22.22 -23.00
C GLY A 88 -12.41 -23.35 -23.39
N LYS A 89 -13.60 -22.99 -23.88
CA LYS A 89 -14.44 -23.88 -24.65
C LYS A 89 -14.17 -23.67 -26.13
N ASP A 90 -13.37 -24.57 -26.70
CA ASP A 90 -13.46 -24.99 -28.10
C ASP A 90 -12.87 -26.42 -28.15
N PRO A 91 -13.42 -27.42 -28.89
CA PRO A 91 -14.16 -27.27 -30.15
C PRO A 91 -15.50 -28.01 -30.23
N ASP A 92 -16.43 -27.44 -31.00
CA ASP A 92 -17.59 -28.17 -31.55
C ASP A 92 -17.09 -28.98 -32.76
N ILE A 93 -16.94 -30.30 -32.58
CA ILE A 93 -16.70 -31.24 -33.66
C ILE A 93 -18.06 -31.52 -34.31
N GLY A 94 -18.29 -30.92 -35.47
CA GLY A 94 -19.37 -31.25 -36.41
C GLY A 94 -18.93 -32.26 -37.46
#